data_AF-A0A1L9C542-F1
#
_entry.id   AF-A0A1L9C542-F1
#
_cell.length_a   1.000
_cell.length_b   1.000
_cell.length_c   1.000
_cell.angle_alpha   90.00
_cell.angle_beta   90.00
_cell.angle_gamma   90.00
#
_symmetry.space_group_name_H-M   'P 1'
#
loop_
_entity.id
_entity.type
_entity.pdbx_description
1 polymer ?
#
loop_
_entity_poly.entity_id
_entity_poly.type
_entity_poly.pdbx_seq_one_letter_code
_entity_poly.pdbx_strand_id
1 'polypeptide(L)'
;MKRYTVALPDNFKKEIRKRKIFETYIRNNTISESDASFCESIDWHPVDELPVKDEVIDRIKEEKSFVKVHDPSDIFRSIPRD
;
A
#
# COMPACT_ATOMS: atom_id res chain seq x y z
N MET A 1 36.17 -10.29 25.77
CA MET A 1 35.24 -10.23 24.62
C MET A 1 35.25 -8.82 24.06
N LYS A 2 35.69 -8.62 22.82
CA LYS A 2 35.59 -7.32 22.14
C LYS A 2 34.15 -7.13 21.67
N ARG A 3 33.50 -6.05 22.10
CA ARG A 3 32.18 -5.64 21.59
C ARG A 3 32.41 -4.66 20.45
N TYR A 4 31.94 -4.99 19.26
CA TYR A 4 31.95 -4.08 18.12
C TYR A 4 30.56 -3.45 18.02
N THR A 5 30.50 -2.13 18.07
CA THR A 5 29.28 -1.38 17.76
C THR A 5 29.32 -0.97 16.31
N VAL A 6 28.45 -1.57 15.51
CA VAL A 6 28.29 -1.24 14.09
C VAL A 6 27.18 -0.20 13.99
N ALA A 7 27.47 0.98 13.46
CA ALA A 7 26.44 1.96 13.17
C ALA A 7 25.59 1.45 12.01
N LEU A 8 24.32 1.17 12.27
CA LEU A 8 23.38 0.80 11.21
C LEU A 8 23.12 2.02 10.31
N PRO A 9 23.14 1.85 8.97
CA PRO A 9 22.74 2.90 8.05
C PRO A 9 21.32 3.38 8.35
N ASP A 10 21.04 4.67 8.13
CA ASP A 10 19.73 5.24 8.49
C ASP A 10 18.55 4.58 7.77
N ASN A 11 18.75 4.02 6.57
CA ASN A 11 17.73 3.22 5.90
C ASN A 11 17.32 1.98 6.69
N PHE A 12 18.27 1.26 7.30
CA PHE A 12 17.93 0.08 8.10
C PHE A 12 17.15 0.45 9.36
N LYS A 13 17.46 1.60 9.99
CA LYS A 13 16.69 2.09 11.14
C LYS A 13 15.24 2.41 10.76
N LYS A 14 15.03 3.00 9.58
CA LYS A 14 13.69 3.29 9.05
C LYS A 14 12.89 2.01 8.84
N GLU A 15 13.48 1.01 8.20
CA GLU A 15 12.81 -0.27 7.91
C GLU A 15 12.47 -1.04 9.19
N ILE A 16 13.37 -1.06 10.19
CA ILE A 16 13.08 -1.67 11.50
C ILE A 16 11.91 -0.95 12.17
N ARG A 17 11.88 0.39 12.09
CA ARG A 17 10.79 1.18 12.68
C ARG A 17 9.47 0.93 11.96
N LYS A 18 9.43 0.94 10.62
CA LYS A 18 8.24 0.58 9.84
C LYS A 18 7.70 -0.78 10.24
N ARG A 19 8.58 -1.79 10.36
CA ARG A 19 8.17 -3.16 10.73
C ARG A 19 7.53 -3.22 12.10
N LYS A 20 8.06 -2.47 13.07
CA LYS A 20 7.48 -2.36 14.41
C LYS A 20 6.10 -1.69 14.39
N ILE A 21 5.95 -0.61 13.61
CA ILE A 21 4.68 0.10 13.44
C ILE A 21 3.66 -0.82 12.78
N PHE A 22 4.04 -1.51 11.70
CA PHE A 22 3.20 -2.46 11.01
C PHE A 22 2.73 -3.60 11.92
N GLU A 23 3.63 -4.21 12.70
CA GLU A 23 3.25 -5.27 13.65
C GLU A 23 2.27 -4.77 14.72
N THR A 24 2.45 -3.54 15.21
CA THR A 24 1.53 -2.91 16.17
C THR A 24 0.17 -2.63 15.53
N TYR A 25 0.17 -2.15 14.28
CA TYR A 25 -1.03 -1.90 13.50
C TYR A 25 -1.80 -3.19 13.20
N ILE A 26 -1.12 -4.28 12.82
CA ILE A 26 -1.76 -5.58 12.59
C ILE A 26 -2.41 -6.13 13.87
N ARG A 27 -1.78 -5.94 15.04
CA ARG A 27 -2.30 -6.44 16.31
C ARG A 27 -3.47 -5.62 16.85
N ASN A 28 -3.34 -4.29 16.82
CA ASN A 28 -4.25 -3.40 17.55
C ASN A 28 -5.11 -2.53 16.64
N ASN A 29 -4.84 -2.52 15.33
CA ASN A 29 -5.45 -1.61 14.34
C ASN A 29 -5.31 -0.11 14.70
N THR A 30 -4.27 0.23 15.47
CA THR A 30 -3.99 1.59 15.96
C THR A 30 -2.54 1.96 15.76
N ILE A 31 -2.28 3.25 15.50
CA ILE A 31 -0.94 3.82 15.37
C ILE A 31 -0.79 4.91 16.44
N SER A 32 0.35 4.98 17.11
CA SER A 32 0.65 6.05 18.08
C SER A 32 0.93 7.37 17.35
N GLU A 33 0.70 8.54 17.98
CA GLU A 33 0.96 9.84 17.34
C GLU A 33 2.41 10.01 16.85
N SER A 34 3.38 9.47 17.61
CA SER A 34 4.81 9.48 17.25
C SER A 34 5.11 8.62 16.02
N ASP A 35 4.42 7.49 15.90
CA ASP A 35 4.57 6.60 14.75
C ASP A 35 3.80 7.14 13.53
N ALA A 36 2.66 7.79 13.73
CA ALA A 36 1.92 8.48 12.67
C ALA A 36 2.74 9.63 12.07
N SER A 37 3.36 10.46 12.92
CA SER A 37 4.25 11.54 12.47
C SER A 37 5.45 10.99 11.67
N PHE A 38 5.96 9.81 12.08
CA PHE A 38 7.02 9.14 11.33
C PHE A 38 6.53 8.66 9.96
N CYS A 39 5.38 8.00 9.90
CA CYS A 39 4.73 7.55 8.66
C CYS A 39 4.51 8.70 7.67
N GLU A 40 3.97 9.83 8.12
CA GLU A 40 3.77 11.03 7.29
C GLU A 40 5.10 11.59 6.77
N SER A 41 6.14 11.63 7.59
CA SER A 41 7.45 12.15 7.19
C SER A 41 8.14 11.36 6.06
N ILE A 42 7.69 10.12 5.83
CA ILE A 42 8.26 9.22 4.83
C ILE A 42 7.26 8.82 3.73
N ASP A 43 6.08 9.44 3.72
CA ASP A 43 4.99 9.15 2.77
C ASP A 43 4.66 7.64 2.69
N TRP A 44 4.48 7.01 3.85
CA TRP A 44 4.20 5.57 3.95
C TRP A 44 3.08 5.30 4.96
N HIS A 45 2.15 4.40 4.64
CA HIS A 45 1.10 3.95 5.55
C HIS A 45 1.17 2.42 5.78
N PRO A 46 0.92 1.91 7.00
CA PRO A 46 0.91 0.46 7.25
C PRO A 46 -0.04 -0.36 6.37
N VAL A 47 -1.06 0.27 5.79
CA VAL A 47 -2.00 -0.36 4.85
C VAL A 47 -1.35 -0.72 3.52
N ASP A 48 -0.30 -0.01 3.12
CA ASP A 48 0.36 -0.20 1.82
C ASP A 48 1.02 -1.59 1.69
N GLU A 49 1.42 -2.17 2.82
CA GLU A 49 2.04 -3.51 2.90
C GLU A 49 1.00 -4.63 3.10
N LEU A 50 -0.29 -4.30 3.26
CA LEU A 50 -1.31 -5.32 3.47
C LEU A 50 -1.57 -6.09 2.18
N PRO A 51 -1.68 -7.42 2.24
CA PRO A 51 -2.12 -8.20 1.10
C PRO A 51 -3.53 -7.77 0.69
N VAL A 52 -3.76 -7.65 -0.61
CA VAL A 52 -5.11 -7.42 -1.16
C VAL A 52 -5.99 -8.60 -0.77
N LYS A 53 -7.18 -8.32 -0.23
CA LYS A 53 -8.15 -9.37 0.11
C LYS A 53 -8.62 -10.08 -1.15
N ASP A 54 -8.68 -11.41 -1.10
CA ASP A 54 -9.15 -12.25 -2.22
C ASP A 54 -10.55 -11.85 -2.71
N GLU A 55 -11.43 -11.41 -1.80
CA GLU A 55 -12.78 -10.92 -2.13
C GLU A 55 -12.78 -9.75 -3.11
N VAL A 56 -11.78 -8.85 -3.03
CA VAL A 56 -11.63 -7.71 -3.94
C VAL A 56 -11.13 -8.20 -5.30
N ILE A 57 -10.22 -9.17 -5.29
CA ILE A 57 -9.68 -9.80 -6.52
C ILE A 57 -10.82 -10.49 -7.29
N ASP A 58 -11.70 -11.19 -6.59
CA ASP A 58 -12.80 -11.92 -7.21
C ASP A 58 -13.87 -10.97 -7.76
N ARG A 59 -14.19 -9.87 -7.05
CA ARG A 59 -15.06 -8.82 -7.60
C ARG A 59 -14.51 -8.19 -8.88
N ILE A 60 -13.21 -7.89 -8.92
CA ILE A 60 -12.56 -7.35 -10.14
C ILE A 60 -12.59 -8.38 -11.28
N LYS A 61 -12.47 -9.67 -10.98
CA LYS A 61 -12.61 -10.72 -12.00
C LYS A 61 -14.04 -10.82 -12.53
N GLU A 62 -15.05 -10.70 -11.68
CA GLU A 62 -16.46 -10.71 -12.09
C GLU A 62 -16.85 -9.46 -12.88
N GLU A 63 -16.30 -8.28 -12.55
CA GLU A 63 -16.58 -7.00 -13.22
C GLU A 63 -15.83 -6.82 -14.56
N LYS A 64 -15.03 -7.79 -15.01
CA LYS A 64 -14.43 -7.81 -16.35
C LYS A 64 -15.49 -8.08 -17.43
N SER A 65 -16.44 -7.17 -17.59
CA SER A 65 -17.21 -7.00 -18.81
C SER A 65 -16.28 -6.42 -19.87
N PHE A 66 -15.45 -7.27 -20.46
CA PHE A 66 -14.63 -6.88 -21.61
C PHE A 66 -15.57 -6.49 -22.76
N VAL A 67 -15.75 -5.20 -22.98
CA VAL A 67 -16.42 -4.70 -24.17
C VAL A 67 -15.44 -4.85 -25.32
N LYS A 68 -15.71 -5.80 -26.21
CA LYS A 68 -14.90 -6.05 -27.40
C LYS A 68 -15.12 -4.90 -28.37
N VAL A 69 -14.18 -3.95 -28.41
CA VAL A 69 -14.19 -2.84 -29.37
C VAL A 69 -13.39 -3.21 -30.62
N HIS A 70 -13.89 -2.84 -31.79
CA HIS A 70 -13.19 -3.10 -33.06
C HIS A 70 -12.12 -2.03 -33.32
N ASP A 71 -12.38 -0.80 -32.89
CA ASP A 71 -11.46 0.34 -32.97
C ASP A 71 -11.48 1.14 -31.66
N PRO A 72 -10.34 1.70 -31.19
CA PRO A 72 -10.29 2.54 -29.98
C PRO A 72 -11.25 3.74 -30.02
N SER A 73 -11.61 4.24 -31.22
CA SER A 73 -12.55 5.35 -31.39
C SER A 73 -13.98 5.02 -30.99
N ASP A 74 -14.35 3.72 -30.97
CA ASP A 74 -15.69 3.29 -30.58
C ASP A 74 -15.98 3.52 -29.09
N ILE A 75 -14.94 3.63 -28.26
CA ILE A 75 -15.06 3.97 -26.82
C ILE A 75 -15.69 5.35 -26.62
N PHE A 76 -15.38 6.30 -27.51
CA PHE A 76 -15.78 7.71 -27.38
C PHE A 76 -17.05 8.04 -28.16
N ARG A 77 -17.64 7.08 -28.90
CA ARG A 77 -18.86 7.27 -29.69
C ARG A 77 -20.14 7.07 -28.88
N SER A 78 -20.09 6.31 -27.78
CA SER A 78 -21.25 5.97 -26.95
C SER A 78 -21.59 7.01 -25.87
N ILE A 79 -20.81 8.09 -25.77
CA ILE A 79 -21.07 9.18 -24.81
C ILE A 79 -21.91 10.25 -25.53
N PRO A 80 -23.19 10.47 -25.17
CA PRO A 80 -23.97 11.56 -25.73
C PRO A 80 -23.28 12.88 -25.37
N ARG A 81 -23.00 13.70 -26.39
CA ARG A 81 -22.55 15.07 -26.19
C ARG A 81 -23.79 15.93 -26.05
N ASP A 82 -24.10 16.35 -24.83
CA ASP A 82 -24.88 17.57 -24.58
C ASP A 82 -24.02 18.80 -24.86
#